data_AF-A0A822VL88-F1
#
_entry.id   AF-A0A822VL88-F1
#
_cell.length_a   1.000
_cell.length_b   1.000
_cell.length_c   1.000
_cell.angle_alpha   90.00
_cell.angle_beta   90.00
_cell.angle_gamma   90.00
#
_symmetry.space_group_name_H-M   'P 1'
#
loop_
_entity.id
_entity.type
_entity.pdbx_description
1 polymer ?
#
loop_
_entity_poly.entity_id
_entity_poly.type
_entity_poly.pdbx_seq_one_letter_code
_entity_poly.pdbx_strand_id
1 'polypeptide(L)'
;MIDLLVSGSINNRLLCEIATHDKFKELMADTEIFVDGVATKRFNDLNSSLETVRAEILNQNPNVSNDHTLRTLSAAQVCEEDFFCHITHKTWDSIIKDIRKNHEQDIDSISEDDNTLSLQKIRQIMISSGSSIDKFIEIFCNSFQLKYKRLSEDEKEFLRKLFKKSPIIKNSGINFRRKK
;
A
#
# COMPACT_ATOMS: atom_id res chain seq x y z
N MET A 1 3.30 18.25 -22.55
CA MET A 1 3.96 17.00 -22.08
C MET A 1 5.42 17.24 -21.76
N ILE A 2 6.24 17.75 -22.70
CA ILE A 2 7.66 18.03 -22.45
C ILE A 2 7.84 18.95 -21.23
N ASP A 3 7.09 20.05 -21.15
CA ASP A 3 7.20 21.00 -20.02
C ASP A 3 6.87 20.35 -18.66
N LEU A 4 5.89 19.44 -18.62
CA LEU A 4 5.52 18.70 -17.41
C LEU A 4 6.61 17.70 -16.98
N LEU A 5 7.26 17.05 -17.94
CA LEU A 5 8.34 16.10 -17.65
C LEU A 5 9.61 16.83 -17.18
N VAL A 6 9.87 18.03 -17.70
CA VAL A 6 11.06 18.82 -17.36
C VAL A 6 10.88 19.63 -16.06
N SER A 7 9.65 19.98 -15.69
CA SER A 7 9.36 20.82 -14.51
C SER A 7 9.79 20.21 -13.17
N GLY A 8 9.99 18.89 -13.11
CA GLY A 8 10.23 18.17 -11.86
C GLY A 8 8.99 18.10 -10.95
N SER A 9 7.81 18.49 -11.42
CA SER A 9 6.57 18.50 -10.63
C SER A 9 5.93 17.13 -10.48
N ILE A 10 6.40 16.11 -11.21
CA ILE A 10 5.93 14.73 -11.15
C ILE A 10 7.09 13.74 -11.06
N ASN A 11 6.80 12.53 -10.56
CA ASN A 11 7.77 11.44 -10.56
C ASN A 11 7.82 10.78 -11.95
N ASN A 12 8.78 11.19 -12.77
CA ASN A 12 8.97 10.66 -14.12
C ASN A 12 9.26 9.15 -14.14
N ARG A 13 9.97 8.61 -13.13
CA ARG A 13 10.22 7.15 -13.02
C ARG A 13 8.89 6.41 -12.87
N LEU A 14 8.04 6.84 -11.95
CA LEU A 14 6.74 6.22 -11.71
C LEU A 14 5.83 6.29 -12.95
N LEU A 15 5.82 7.45 -13.64
CA LEU A 15 5.09 7.59 -14.89
C LEU A 15 5.55 6.56 -15.94
N CYS A 16 6.86 6.39 -16.10
CA CYS A 16 7.43 5.41 -17.03
C CYS A 16 7.06 3.97 -16.62
N GLU A 17 7.09 3.63 -15.33
CA GLU A 17 6.70 2.31 -14.82
C GLU A 17 5.22 2.00 -15.14
N ILE A 18 4.33 2.98 -14.99
CA ILE A 18 2.92 2.84 -15.39
C ILE A 18 2.81 2.64 -16.91
N ALA A 19 3.46 3.50 -17.70
CA ALA A 19 3.36 3.49 -19.16
C ALA A 19 3.98 2.24 -19.83
N THR A 20 4.91 1.57 -19.13
CA THR A 20 5.60 0.36 -19.64
C THR A 20 5.07 -0.94 -19.04
N HIS A 21 4.05 -0.88 -18.18
CA HIS A 21 3.38 -2.06 -17.65
C HIS A 21 2.73 -2.88 -18.76
N ASP A 22 2.74 -4.21 -18.66
CA ASP A 22 2.15 -5.12 -19.64
C ASP A 22 0.64 -4.87 -19.87
N LYS A 23 -0.09 -4.52 -18.81
CA LYS A 23 -1.50 -4.12 -18.81
C LYS A 23 -1.77 -2.67 -19.19
N PHE A 24 -0.75 -1.85 -19.48
CA PHE A 24 -0.98 -0.45 -19.85
C PHE A 24 -1.87 -0.31 -21.09
N LYS A 25 -1.71 -1.20 -22.07
CA LYS A 25 -2.57 -1.23 -23.27
C LYS A 25 -4.03 -1.58 -22.93
N GLU A 26 -4.24 -2.48 -21.98
CA GLU A 26 -5.58 -2.84 -21.49
C GLU A 26 -6.21 -1.63 -20.79
N LEU A 27 -5.47 -0.93 -19.92
CA LEU A 27 -5.93 0.29 -19.26
C LEU A 27 -6.33 1.37 -20.26
N MET A 28 -5.55 1.56 -21.32
CA MET A 28 -5.87 2.53 -22.37
C MET A 28 -7.14 2.15 -23.12
N ALA A 29 -7.32 0.87 -23.47
CA ALA A 29 -8.54 0.40 -24.11
C ALA A 29 -9.77 0.58 -23.20
N ASP A 30 -9.66 0.23 -21.92
CA ASP A 30 -10.70 0.43 -20.91
C ASP A 30 -11.06 1.92 -20.75
N THR A 31 -10.06 2.80 -20.81
CA THR A 31 -10.24 4.25 -20.75
C THR A 31 -10.89 4.80 -22.02
N GLU A 32 -10.51 4.30 -23.20
CA GLU A 32 -11.11 4.69 -24.49
C GLU A 32 -12.59 4.31 -24.55
N ILE A 33 -12.99 3.14 -24.02
CA ILE A 33 -14.41 2.75 -23.93
C ILE A 33 -15.24 3.81 -23.19
N PHE A 34 -14.66 4.44 -22.16
CA PHE A 34 -15.28 5.55 -21.43
C PHE A 34 -15.28 6.85 -22.24
N VAL A 35 -14.10 7.25 -22.73
CA VAL A 35 -13.88 8.55 -23.38
C VAL A 35 -14.68 8.68 -24.68
N ASP A 36 -14.77 7.61 -25.47
CA ASP A 36 -15.45 7.64 -26.77
C ASP A 36 -16.99 7.61 -26.62
N GLY A 37 -17.52 7.32 -25.42
CA GLY A 37 -18.95 7.33 -25.13
C GLY A 37 -19.77 6.28 -25.92
N VAL A 38 -19.12 5.35 -26.62
CA VAL A 38 -19.78 4.29 -27.39
C VAL A 38 -20.56 3.37 -26.45
N ALA A 39 -19.96 3.01 -25.31
CA ALA A 39 -20.62 2.18 -24.29
C ALA A 39 -21.84 2.89 -23.68
N THR A 40 -21.71 4.17 -23.32
CA THR A 40 -22.81 5.03 -22.82
C THR A 40 -24.03 4.98 -23.72
N LYS A 41 -23.84 5.18 -25.03
CA LYS A 41 -24.94 5.12 -26.00
C LYS A 41 -25.63 3.76 -25.99
N ARG A 42 -24.86 2.67 -25.92
CA ARG A 42 -25.41 1.30 -25.88
C ARG A 42 -26.16 1.03 -24.58
N PHE A 43 -25.66 1.49 -23.43
CA PHE A 43 -26.37 1.36 -22.16
C PHE A 43 -27.70 2.12 -22.19
N ASN A 44 -27.71 3.33 -22.73
CA ASN A 44 -28.95 4.10 -22.87
C ASN A 44 -29.98 3.42 -23.78
N ASP A 45 -29.55 2.87 -24.92
CA ASP A 45 -30.42 2.10 -25.83
C ASP A 45 -31.03 0.88 -25.09
N LEU A 46 -30.20 0.11 -24.37
CA LEU A 46 -30.62 -1.08 -23.64
C LEU A 46 -31.56 -0.74 -22.47
N ASN A 47 -31.19 0.26 -21.66
CA ASN A 47 -31.99 0.70 -20.52
C ASN A 47 -33.35 1.24 -20.96
N SER A 48 -33.39 1.99 -22.07
CA SER A 48 -34.63 2.48 -22.67
C SER A 48 -35.52 1.33 -23.15
N SER A 49 -34.93 0.29 -23.75
CA SER A 49 -35.67 -0.92 -24.14
C SER A 49 -36.26 -1.64 -22.93
N LEU A 50 -35.49 -1.79 -21.84
CA LEU A 50 -35.98 -2.42 -20.60
C LEU A 50 -37.12 -1.62 -19.98
N GLU A 51 -37.01 -0.29 -19.95
CA GLU A 51 -38.05 0.58 -19.39
C GLU A 51 -39.31 0.60 -20.27
N THR A 52 -39.16 0.48 -21.59
CA THR A 52 -40.29 0.33 -22.53
C THR A 52 -41.10 -0.93 -22.19
N VAL A 53 -40.43 -2.08 -22.07
CA VAL A 53 -41.08 -3.35 -21.70
C VAL A 53 -41.73 -3.25 -20.32
N ARG A 54 -41.04 -2.63 -19.36
CA ARG A 54 -41.56 -2.43 -18.01
C ARG A 54 -42.84 -1.56 -18.01
N ALA A 55 -42.87 -0.49 -18.79
CA ALA A 55 -44.03 0.38 -18.95
C ALA A 55 -45.21 -0.34 -19.62
N GLU A 56 -44.96 -1.18 -20.63
CA GLU A 56 -45.99 -2.00 -21.28
C GLU A 56 -46.66 -2.97 -20.30
N ILE A 57 -45.88 -3.64 -19.45
CA ILE A 57 -46.40 -4.56 -18.44
C ILE A 57 -47.28 -3.83 -17.42
N LEU A 58 -46.85 -2.65 -16.95
CA LEU A 58 -47.62 -1.80 -16.04
C LEU A 58 -48.93 -1.31 -16.67
N ASN A 59 -48.90 -0.93 -17.94
CA ASN A 59 -50.08 -0.48 -18.67
C ASN A 59 -51.12 -1.62 -18.85
N GLN A 60 -50.66 -2.83 -19.12
CA GLN A 60 -51.53 -4.00 -19.26
C GLN A 60 -52.05 -4.52 -17.91
N ASN A 61 -51.32 -4.26 -16.82
CA ASN A 61 -51.63 -4.80 -15.49
C ASN A 61 -51.52 -3.72 -14.40
N PRO A 62 -52.51 -2.80 -14.28
CA PRO A 62 -52.41 -1.61 -13.42
C PRO A 62 -52.24 -1.89 -11.93
N ASN A 63 -52.63 -3.09 -11.47
CA ASN A 63 -52.56 -3.49 -10.06
C ASN A 63 -51.25 -4.22 -9.71
N VAL A 64 -50.36 -4.45 -10.68
CA VAL A 64 -49.08 -5.13 -10.46
C VAL A 64 -48.06 -4.09 -10.02
N SER A 65 -48.08 -3.76 -8.73
CA SER A 65 -47.02 -2.97 -8.09
C SER A 65 -46.01 -3.92 -7.45
N ASN A 66 -44.72 -3.73 -7.76
CA ASN A 66 -43.61 -4.43 -7.10
C ASN A 66 -43.49 -5.95 -7.34
N ASP A 67 -44.00 -6.45 -8.47
CA ASP A 67 -43.75 -7.85 -8.87
C ASP A 67 -42.27 -8.09 -9.24
N HIS A 68 -41.80 -9.32 -9.00
CA HIS A 68 -40.44 -9.74 -9.27
C HIS A 68 -40.02 -9.50 -10.73
N THR A 69 -40.94 -9.62 -11.69
CA THR A 69 -40.69 -9.32 -13.12
C THR A 69 -40.28 -7.86 -13.32
N LEU A 70 -41.04 -6.92 -12.76
CA LEU A 70 -40.77 -5.48 -12.87
C LEU A 70 -39.46 -5.12 -12.16
N ARG A 71 -39.20 -5.75 -11.01
CA ARG A 71 -37.95 -5.57 -10.27
C ARG A 71 -36.74 -6.09 -11.05
N THR A 72 -36.88 -7.24 -11.72
CA THR A 72 -35.82 -7.77 -12.59
C THR A 72 -35.50 -6.83 -13.75
N LEU A 73 -36.51 -6.26 -14.41
CA LEU A 73 -36.28 -5.31 -15.51
C LEU A 73 -35.55 -4.05 -15.06
N SER A 74 -35.90 -3.52 -13.87
CA SER A 74 -35.20 -2.38 -13.29
C SER A 74 -33.78 -2.74 -12.85
N ALA A 75 -33.58 -3.89 -12.22
CA ALA A 75 -32.27 -4.34 -11.74
C ALA A 75 -31.31 -4.75 -12.87
N ALA A 76 -31.84 -5.07 -14.06
CA ALA A 76 -31.05 -5.39 -15.25
C ALA A 76 -30.49 -4.14 -15.97
N GLN A 77 -30.94 -2.94 -15.60
CA GLN A 77 -30.40 -1.70 -16.15
C GLN A 77 -28.94 -1.53 -15.75
N VAL A 78 -28.12 -1.08 -16.70
CA VAL A 78 -26.70 -0.84 -16.47
C VAL A 78 -26.50 0.62 -16.11
N CYS A 79 -25.97 0.86 -14.91
CA CYS A 79 -25.47 2.16 -14.50
C CYS A 79 -24.09 2.37 -15.11
N GLU A 80 -23.96 3.47 -15.85
CA GLU A 80 -22.76 3.82 -16.61
C GLU A 80 -21.56 3.99 -15.67
N GLU A 81 -21.73 4.77 -14.60
CA GLU A 81 -20.70 5.03 -13.61
C GLU A 81 -20.23 3.74 -12.91
N ASP A 82 -21.15 2.84 -12.58
CA ASP A 82 -20.83 1.57 -11.92
C ASP A 82 -20.04 0.64 -12.86
N PHE A 83 -20.43 0.57 -14.13
CA PHE A 83 -19.72 -0.22 -15.14
C PHE A 83 -18.28 0.29 -15.31
N PHE A 84 -18.10 1.60 -15.47
CA PHE A 84 -16.78 2.18 -15.70
C PHE A 84 -15.88 2.13 -14.48
N CYS A 85 -16.43 2.36 -13.29
CA CYS A 85 -15.73 2.17 -12.03
C CYS A 85 -15.18 0.74 -11.94
N HIS A 86 -15.98 -0.27 -12.28
CA HIS A 86 -15.55 -1.66 -12.20
C HIS A 86 -14.41 -1.98 -13.18
N ILE A 87 -14.57 -1.61 -14.45
CA ILE A 87 -13.62 -1.99 -15.50
C ILE A 87 -12.29 -1.24 -15.34
N THR A 88 -12.32 0.08 -15.20
CA THR A 88 -11.09 0.87 -15.15
C THR A 88 -10.31 0.65 -13.84
N HIS A 89 -10.99 0.57 -12.69
CA HIS A 89 -10.30 0.34 -11.42
C HIS A 89 -9.67 -1.04 -11.34
N LYS A 90 -10.27 -2.07 -11.94
CA LYS A 90 -9.70 -3.43 -11.91
C LYS A 90 -8.31 -3.47 -12.54
N THR A 91 -8.16 -2.87 -13.72
CA THR A 91 -6.88 -2.82 -14.44
C THR A 91 -5.89 -1.89 -13.74
N TRP A 92 -6.37 -0.72 -13.31
CA TRP A 92 -5.56 0.26 -12.58
C TRP A 92 -5.01 -0.27 -11.25
N ASP A 93 -5.85 -0.93 -10.45
CA ASP A 93 -5.47 -1.57 -9.20
C ASP A 93 -4.39 -2.62 -9.39
N SER A 94 -4.47 -3.41 -10.47
CA SER A 94 -3.45 -4.41 -10.77
C SER A 94 -2.10 -3.74 -11.04
N ILE A 95 -2.08 -2.72 -11.90
CA ILE A 95 -0.85 -1.99 -12.25
C ILE A 95 -0.20 -1.39 -11.00
N ILE A 96 -0.99 -0.71 -10.16
CA ILE A 96 -0.48 -0.10 -8.92
C ILE A 96 0.06 -1.16 -7.96
N LYS A 97 -0.64 -2.28 -7.77
CA LYS A 97 -0.21 -3.36 -6.87
C LYS A 97 1.10 -3.98 -7.34
N ASP A 98 1.24 -4.20 -8.64
CA ASP A 98 2.45 -4.78 -9.23
C ASP A 98 3.64 -3.81 -9.13
N ILE A 99 3.45 -2.52 -9.41
CA ILE A 99 4.48 -1.49 -9.20
C ILE A 99 4.88 -1.41 -7.71
N ARG A 100 3.91 -1.35 -6.80
CA ARG A 100 4.17 -1.32 -5.35
C ARG A 100 4.99 -2.54 -4.90
N LYS A 101 4.64 -3.73 -5.42
CA LYS A 101 5.36 -4.97 -5.14
C LYS A 101 6.81 -4.90 -5.63
N ASN A 102 7.04 -4.37 -6.82
CA ASN A 102 8.39 -4.18 -7.36
C ASN A 102 9.21 -3.18 -6.53
N HIS A 103 8.54 -2.27 -5.83
CA HIS A 103 9.17 -1.29 -4.94
C HIS A 103 9.25 -1.75 -3.47
N GLU A 104 8.83 -2.97 -3.11
CA GLU A 104 8.80 -3.43 -1.70
C GLU A 104 10.15 -3.33 -0.97
N GLN A 105 11.26 -3.38 -1.71
CA GLN A 105 12.61 -3.24 -1.15
C GLN A 105 13.11 -1.78 -1.13
N ASP A 106 12.55 -0.92 -1.98
CA ASP A 106 12.86 0.51 -2.11
C ASP A 106 12.02 1.36 -1.13
N ILE A 107 10.88 0.84 -0.68
CA ILE A 107 10.12 1.43 0.42
C ILE A 107 10.95 1.19 1.69
N ASP A 108 11.66 2.22 2.14
CA ASP A 108 12.11 2.33 3.53
C ASP A 108 10.90 1.99 4.39
N SER A 109 10.87 0.78 4.94
CA SER A 109 9.66 0.23 5.53
C SER A 109 9.18 1.20 6.61
N ILE A 110 8.08 1.91 6.35
CA ILE A 110 7.19 2.30 7.43
C ILE A 110 6.58 0.97 7.87
N SER A 111 7.35 0.25 8.66
CA SER A 111 6.89 -0.88 9.45
C SER A 111 5.59 -0.44 10.11
N GLU A 112 4.49 -1.15 9.81
CA GLU A 112 3.23 -1.01 10.53
C GLU A 112 3.37 -1.37 12.02
N ASP A 113 4.52 -1.92 12.43
CA ASP A 113 4.90 -2.03 13.83
C ASP A 113 5.49 -0.68 14.28
N ASP A 114 4.83 -0.07 15.26
CA ASP A 114 5.22 1.11 16.04
C ASP A 114 6.67 0.94 16.58
N ASN A 115 7.64 1.22 15.70
CA ASN A 115 9.07 0.92 15.86
C ASN A 115 9.81 1.95 16.71
N THR A 116 9.11 2.62 17.61
CA THR A 116 9.79 3.23 18.76
C THR A 116 10.22 2.09 19.68
N LEU A 117 11.50 2.06 20.07
CA LEU A 117 11.99 1.13 21.08
C LEU A 117 11.20 1.39 22.37
N SER A 118 10.13 0.63 22.61
CA SER A 118 9.27 0.88 23.75
C SER A 118 10.08 0.76 25.05
N LEU A 119 9.75 1.58 26.04
CA LEU A 119 10.41 1.54 27.35
C LEU A 119 10.40 0.13 27.97
N GLN A 120 9.41 -0.70 27.60
CA GLN A 120 9.33 -2.10 28.00
C GLN A 120 10.45 -2.96 27.37
N LYS A 121 10.71 -2.84 26.06
CA LYS A 121 11.81 -3.55 25.38
C LYS A 121 13.18 -3.11 25.94
N ILE A 122 13.36 -1.81 26.19
CA ILE A 122 14.59 -1.29 26.84
C ILE A 122 14.79 -1.91 28.23
N ARG A 123 13.73 -2.01 29.04
CA ARG A 123 13.79 -2.65 30.37
C ARG A 123 14.13 -4.13 30.29
N GLN A 124 13.57 -4.87 29.33
CA GLN A 124 13.89 -6.30 29.15
C GLN A 124 15.37 -6.52 28.81
N ILE A 125 15.93 -5.72 27.89
CA ILE A 125 17.36 -5.79 27.54
C ILE A 125 18.23 -5.45 28.75
N MET A 126 17.84 -4.46 29.56
CA MET A 126 18.56 -4.11 30.79
C MET A 126 18.56 -5.23 31.84
N ILE A 127 17.48 -5.99 31.97
CA ILE A 127 17.34 -7.09 32.94
C ILE A 127 17.99 -8.40 32.44
N SER A 128 18.19 -8.56 31.13
CA SER A 128 18.79 -9.76 30.53
C SER A 128 20.18 -10.12 31.09
N SER A 129 20.59 -11.39 31.00
CA SER A 129 21.95 -11.81 31.37
C SER A 129 22.94 -11.41 30.26
N GLY A 130 24.00 -10.69 30.61
CA GLY A 130 24.99 -10.23 29.63
C GLY A 130 25.84 -9.07 30.13
N SER A 131 26.90 -8.73 29.38
CA SER A 131 27.76 -7.60 29.74
C SER A 131 27.01 -6.27 29.54
N SER A 132 27.24 -5.32 30.44
CA SER A 132 26.65 -3.97 30.39
C SER A 132 26.84 -3.28 29.03
N ILE A 133 27.98 -3.52 28.39
CA ILE A 133 28.31 -2.91 27.11
C ILE A 133 27.58 -3.59 25.95
N ASP A 134 27.40 -4.91 26.00
CA ASP A 134 26.64 -5.64 24.98
C ASP A 134 25.16 -5.24 25.02
N LYS A 135 24.59 -5.01 26.21
CA LYS A 135 23.23 -4.46 26.35
C LYS A 135 23.08 -3.08 25.74
N PHE A 136 24.08 -2.21 25.95
CA PHE A 136 24.08 -0.87 25.36
C PHE A 136 24.20 -0.95 23.83
N ILE A 137 25.06 -1.85 23.32
CA ILE A 137 25.18 -2.11 21.88
C ILE A 137 23.84 -2.61 21.33
N GLU A 138 23.16 -3.52 22.02
CA GLU A 138 21.85 -4.04 21.60
C GLU A 138 20.78 -2.93 21.57
N ILE A 139 20.71 -2.07 22.60
CA ILE A 139 19.80 -0.91 22.63
C ILE A 139 20.15 0.07 21.51
N PHE A 140 21.43 0.38 21.30
CA PHE A 140 21.90 1.25 20.23
C PHE A 140 21.49 0.69 18.86
N CYS A 141 21.81 -0.57 18.58
CA CYS A 141 21.45 -1.24 17.34
C CYS A 141 19.94 -1.18 17.12
N ASN A 142 19.14 -1.57 18.10
CA ASN A 142 17.69 -1.55 18.01
C ASN A 142 17.13 -0.12 17.81
N SER A 143 17.76 0.92 18.37
CA SER A 143 17.34 2.33 18.20
C SER A 143 17.56 2.84 16.78
N PHE A 144 18.56 2.31 16.09
CA PHE A 144 18.89 2.61 14.69
C PHE A 144 18.41 1.51 13.73
N GLN A 145 17.46 0.67 14.16
CA GLN A 145 16.90 -0.44 13.37
C GLN A 145 17.92 -1.47 12.86
N LEU A 146 19.10 -1.52 13.47
CA LEU A 146 20.11 -2.54 13.23
C LEU A 146 19.77 -3.80 14.05
N LYS A 147 19.78 -4.96 13.38
CA LYS A 147 19.54 -6.24 14.04
C LYS A 147 20.80 -6.70 14.77
N TYR A 148 20.88 -6.49 16.08
CA TYR A 148 22.04 -6.89 16.92
C TYR A 148 22.51 -8.34 16.68
N LYS A 149 21.57 -9.28 16.51
CA LYS A 149 21.86 -10.71 16.25
C LYS A 149 22.50 -10.97 14.88
N ARG A 150 22.40 -10.04 13.93
CA ARG A 150 22.98 -10.17 12.58
C ARG A 150 24.38 -9.57 12.46
N LEU A 151 24.86 -8.85 13.48
CA LEU A 151 26.24 -8.37 13.52
C LEU A 151 27.20 -9.54 13.66
N SER A 152 28.28 -9.49 12.89
CA SER A 152 29.46 -10.35 13.06
C SER A 152 30.15 -10.09 14.40
N GLU A 153 30.97 -11.02 14.87
CA GLU A 153 31.74 -10.80 16.11
C GLU A 153 32.78 -9.68 15.97
N ASP A 154 33.35 -9.47 14.78
CA ASP A 154 34.28 -8.38 14.50
C ASP A 154 33.60 -7.00 14.64
N GLU A 155 32.39 -6.86 14.11
CA GLU A 155 31.57 -5.65 14.25
C GLU A 155 31.20 -5.40 15.72
N LYS A 156 30.81 -6.45 16.45
CA LYS A 156 30.53 -6.35 17.88
C LYS A 156 31.78 -5.96 18.67
N GLU A 157 32.95 -6.50 18.34
CA GLU A 157 34.20 -6.15 19.00
C GLU A 157 34.60 -4.69 18.71
N PHE A 158 34.41 -4.23 17.47
CA PHE A 158 34.60 -2.82 17.12
C PHE A 158 33.69 -1.91 17.94
N LEU A 159 32.40 -2.21 18.03
CA LEU A 159 31.43 -1.43 18.82
C LEU A 159 31.78 -1.45 20.31
N ARG A 160 32.20 -2.60 20.87
CA ARG A 160 32.70 -2.68 22.25
C ARG A 160 33.90 -1.76 22.46
N LYS A 161 34.88 -1.75 21.55
CA LYS A 161 36.07 -0.88 21.63
C LYS A 161 35.68 0.59 21.50
N LEU A 162 34.75 0.92 20.60
CA LEU A 162 34.27 2.28 20.37
C LEU A 162 33.52 2.83 21.59
N PHE A 163 32.52 2.11 22.08
CA PHE A 163 31.71 2.55 23.22
C PHE A 163 32.50 2.58 24.54
N LYS A 164 33.52 1.73 24.70
CA LYS A 164 34.48 1.83 25.83
C LYS A 164 35.25 3.15 25.85
N LYS A 165 35.37 3.88 24.75
CA LYS A 165 36.03 5.20 24.73
C LYS A 165 35.12 6.31 25.25
N SER A 166 33.80 6.09 25.29
CA SER A 166 32.83 7.09 25.74
C SER A 166 32.89 7.28 27.26
N PRO A 167 33.14 8.50 27.78
CA PRO A 167 33.12 8.78 29.21
C PRO A 167 31.73 8.60 29.83
N ILE A 168 30.67 8.81 29.04
CA ILE A 168 29.27 8.67 29.45
C ILE A 168 28.95 7.20 29.75
N ILE A 169 29.44 6.28 28.92
CA ILE A 169 29.22 4.83 29.09
C ILE A 169 30.11 4.25 30.19
N LYS A 170 31.31 4.81 30.41
CA LYS A 170 32.16 4.46 31.55
C LYS A 170 31.54 4.83 32.90
N ASN A 171 30.83 5.97 32.96
CA ASN A 171 30.31 6.54 34.19
C ASN A 171 28.81 6.25 34.43
N SER A 172 28.14 5.52 33.54
CA SER A 172 26.68 5.27 33.59
C SER A 172 26.21 4.34 34.72
N GLY A 173 27.09 3.92 35.63
CA GLY A 173 26.73 3.08 36.78
C GLY A 173 26.30 1.64 36.42
N ILE A 174 26.37 1.24 35.14
CA ILE A 174 26.09 -0.14 34.70
C ILE A 174 27.32 -1.02 35.02
N ASN A 175 27.54 -1.28 36.31
CA ASN A 175 28.58 -2.07 36.96
C ASN A 175 29.63 -2.72 36.03
N PHE A 176 30.71 -2.00 35.74
CA PHE A 176 31.96 -2.57 35.22
C PHE A 176 32.92 -3.00 36.35
N ARG A 177 32.39 -3.53 37.46
CA ARG A 177 33.24 -4.03 38.55
C ARG A 177 33.46 -5.53 38.36
N ARG A 178 34.64 -5.89 37.83
CA ARG A 178 35.19 -7.25 37.88
C ARG A 178 35.15 -7.74 39.33
N LYS A 179 34.46 -8.85 39.61
CA LYS A 179 34.77 -9.65 40.80
C LYS A 179 36.16 -10.27 40.57
N LYS A 180 37.07 -9.99 41.50
CA LYS A 180 38.28 -10.80 41.69
C LYS A 180 37.88 -12.19 42.16
#